data_AF-A0A4Q6BKE1-F1
#
_entry.id   AF-A0A4Q6BKE1-F1
#
_cell.length_a   1.000
_cell.length_b   1.000
_cell.length_c   1.000
_cell.angle_alpha   90.00
_cell.angle_beta   90.00
_cell.angle_gamma   90.00
#
_symmetry.space_group_name_H-M   'P 1'
#
loop_
_entity.id
_entity.type
_entity.pdbx_description
1 polymer ?
#
loop_
_entity_poly.entity_id
_entity_poly.type
_entity_poly.pdbx_seq_one_letter_code
_entity_poly.pdbx_strand_id
1 'polypeptide(L)'
;MTKDELIGVVKGIMGHFRDGKNQAAYEAFQELVQRPTFGQLRPEEQRQALKLLIQGKRTELGMHRDLDPKDPLDASILSSHRAALQPLTELVSTLSEPEDFELLGMVHQRLGNLDSASSIYKAGLQIERERSPQSDLCGALMTRYSSV
;
A
#
# COMPACT_ATOMS: atom_id res chain seq x y z
N MET A 1 -5.86 10.84 -15.56
CA MET A 1 -5.02 11.81 -14.87
C MET A 1 -3.63 11.73 -15.48
N THR A 2 -2.93 12.84 -15.57
CA THR A 2 -1.54 12.90 -16.03
C THR A 2 -0.58 12.68 -14.86
N LYS A 3 0.70 12.43 -15.17
CA LYS A 3 1.76 12.36 -14.16
C LYS A 3 1.84 13.64 -13.32
N ASP A 4 1.70 14.81 -13.94
CA ASP A 4 1.80 16.08 -13.23
C ASP A 4 0.61 16.31 -12.30
N GLU A 5 -0.59 15.89 -12.71
CA GLU A 5 -1.78 15.86 -11.86
C GLU A 5 -1.58 14.93 -10.67
N LEU A 6 -1.03 13.72 -10.88
CA LEU A 6 -0.71 12.78 -9.80
C LEU A 6 0.26 13.41 -8.79
N ILE A 7 1.34 14.02 -9.28
CA ILE A 7 2.33 14.70 -8.41
C ILE A 7 1.67 15.82 -7.62
N GLY A 8 0.79 16.61 -8.25
CA GLY A 8 0.03 17.67 -7.58
C GLY A 8 -0.85 17.14 -6.46
N VAL A 9 -1.62 16.07 -6.74
CA VAL A 9 -2.49 15.42 -5.75
C VAL A 9 -1.66 14.85 -4.59
N VAL A 10 -0.60 14.09 -4.88
CA VAL A 10 0.27 13.50 -3.86
C VAL A 10 0.92 14.58 -2.99
N LYS A 11 1.39 15.69 -3.57
CA LYS A 11 1.92 16.82 -2.79
C LYS A 11 0.87 17.42 -1.85
N GLY A 12 -0.39 17.51 -2.29
CA GLY A 12 -1.52 17.93 -1.45
C GLY A 12 -1.73 16.98 -0.28
N ILE A 13 -1.75 15.67 -0.54
CA ILE A 13 -1.86 14.62 0.48
C ILE A 13 -0.73 14.72 1.50
N MET A 14 0.52 14.87 1.04
CA MET A 14 1.68 15.06 1.93
C MET A 14 1.64 16.40 2.69
N GLY A 15 0.91 17.40 2.18
CA GLY A 15 0.57 18.61 2.92
C GLY A 15 -0.32 18.31 4.12
N HIS A 16 -1.36 17.49 3.95
CA HIS A 16 -2.24 17.09 5.05
C HIS A 16 -1.50 16.35 6.18
N PHE A 17 -0.58 15.43 5.85
CA PHE A 17 0.26 14.78 6.86
C PHE A 17 1.13 15.78 7.65
N ARG A 18 1.79 16.70 6.95
CA ARG A 18 2.61 17.74 7.61
C ARG A 18 1.81 18.66 8.52
N ASP A 19 0.55 18.90 8.19
CA ASP A 19 -0.39 19.68 9.00
C ASP A 19 -1.01 18.87 10.16
N GLY A 20 -0.68 17.58 10.30
CA GLY A 20 -1.31 16.66 11.26
C GLY A 20 -2.75 16.26 10.91
N LYS A 21 -3.22 16.59 9.70
CA LYS A 21 -4.56 16.26 9.18
C LYS A 21 -4.58 14.85 8.61
N ASN A 22 -4.18 13.88 9.41
CA ASN A 22 -3.95 12.50 8.96
C ASN A 22 -5.21 11.88 8.36
N GLN A 23 -6.38 12.09 8.97
CA GLN A 23 -7.65 11.56 8.46
C GLN A 23 -7.92 12.04 7.03
N ALA A 24 -7.83 13.35 6.79
CA ALA A 24 -8.00 13.94 5.46
C ALA A 24 -6.95 13.44 4.46
N ALA A 25 -5.73 13.15 4.91
CA ALA A 25 -4.70 12.57 4.05
C ALA A 25 -5.08 11.15 3.56
N TYR A 26 -5.62 10.30 4.43
CA TYR A 26 -6.10 8.96 4.03
C TYR A 26 -7.34 9.01 3.15
N GLU A 27 -8.29 9.90 3.45
CA GLU A 27 -9.47 10.13 2.61
C GLU A 27 -9.07 10.57 1.20
N ALA A 28 -8.10 11.49 1.10
CA ALA A 28 -7.58 11.93 -0.19
C ALA A 28 -6.80 10.82 -0.93
N PHE A 29 -6.07 9.95 -0.23
CA PHE A 29 -5.47 8.77 -0.83
C PHE A 29 -6.53 7.77 -1.33
N GLN A 30 -7.57 7.54 -0.54
CA GLN A 30 -8.69 6.68 -0.93
C GLN A 30 -9.33 7.19 -2.22
N GLU A 31 -9.63 8.49 -2.28
CA GLU A 31 -10.19 9.11 -3.47
C GLU A 31 -9.24 8.97 -4.67
N LEU A 32 -7.93 9.23 -4.47
CA LEU A 32 -6.92 9.12 -5.53
C LEU A 32 -6.93 7.73 -6.19
N VAL A 33 -6.85 6.66 -5.38
CA VAL A 33 -6.72 5.29 -5.91
C VAL A 33 -8.03 4.74 -6.48
N GLN A 34 -9.18 5.29 -6.10
CA GLN A 34 -10.49 4.92 -6.65
C GLN A 34 -10.82 5.64 -7.96
N ARG A 35 -10.06 6.67 -8.36
CA ARG A 35 -10.28 7.35 -9.63
C ARG A 35 -10.05 6.37 -10.79
N PRO A 36 -10.98 6.24 -11.75
CA PRO A 36 -10.81 5.34 -12.90
C PRO A 36 -9.54 5.60 -13.71
N THR A 37 -9.08 6.86 -13.70
CA THR A 37 -7.88 7.26 -14.42
C THR A 37 -6.57 6.93 -13.69
N PHE A 38 -6.64 6.47 -12.43
CA PHE A 38 -5.46 6.01 -11.69
C PHE A 38 -4.92 4.70 -12.28
N GLY A 39 -5.81 3.74 -12.58
CA GLY A 39 -5.43 2.47 -13.23
C GLY A 39 -4.89 2.63 -14.65
N GLN A 40 -5.04 3.80 -15.26
CA GLN A 40 -4.50 4.14 -16.58
C GLN A 40 -3.08 4.73 -16.52
N LEU A 41 -2.58 5.06 -15.32
CA LEU A 41 -1.21 5.53 -15.13
C LEU A 41 -0.22 4.39 -15.39
N ARG A 42 1.05 4.74 -15.58
CA ARG A 42 2.09 3.72 -15.71
C ARG A 42 2.22 2.94 -14.39
N PRO A 43 2.52 1.64 -14.42
CA PRO A 43 2.64 0.84 -13.21
C PRO A 43 3.57 1.43 -12.15
N GLU A 44 4.68 2.05 -12.56
CA GLU A 44 5.64 2.65 -11.63
C GLU A 44 5.04 3.86 -10.89
N GLU A 45 4.16 4.60 -11.55
CA GLU A 45 3.46 5.76 -10.98
C GLU A 45 2.39 5.31 -9.99
N GLN A 46 1.62 4.28 -10.35
CA GLN A 46 0.65 3.66 -9.46
C GLN A 46 1.33 3.10 -8.21
N ARG A 47 2.40 2.31 -8.41
CA ARG A 47 3.19 1.69 -7.33
C ARG A 47 3.75 2.74 -6.38
N GLN A 48 4.33 3.82 -6.89
CA GLN A 48 4.89 4.87 -6.03
C GLN A 48 3.82 5.54 -5.17
N ALA A 49 2.62 5.80 -5.71
CA ALA A 49 1.52 6.38 -4.95
C ALA A 49 0.99 5.40 -3.89
N LEU A 50 0.79 4.14 -4.25
CA LEU A 50 0.35 3.07 -3.33
C LEU A 50 1.38 2.84 -2.21
N LYS A 51 2.67 2.86 -2.54
CA LYS A 51 3.76 2.76 -1.57
C LYS A 51 3.73 3.90 -0.56
N LEU A 52 3.41 5.13 -0.97
CA LEU A 52 3.28 6.25 -0.03
C LEU A 52 2.10 6.08 0.93
N LEU A 53 0.98 5.57 0.43
CA LEU A 53 -0.19 5.24 1.27
C LEU A 53 0.14 4.13 2.30
N ILE A 54 0.82 3.08 1.86
CA ILE A 54 0.99 1.85 2.65
C ILE A 54 2.25 1.88 3.53
N GLN A 55 3.35 2.45 3.04
CA GLN A 55 4.66 2.48 3.70
C GLN A 55 5.08 3.89 4.16
N GLY A 56 4.16 4.86 4.17
CA GLY A 56 4.44 6.19 4.69
C GLY A 56 5.07 6.15 6.10
N LYS A 57 5.69 7.25 6.54
CA LYS A 57 6.51 7.22 7.76
C LYS A 57 5.73 6.71 8.98
N ARG A 58 6.30 5.65 9.58
CA ARG A 58 5.77 4.77 10.63
C ARG A 58 5.22 5.47 11.89
N THR A 59 5.57 6.74 12.13
CA THR A 59 5.10 7.53 13.28
C THR A 59 3.67 8.05 13.12
N GLU A 60 3.18 8.25 11.90
CA GLU A 60 1.85 8.83 11.62
C GLU A 60 0.80 7.76 11.27
N LEU A 61 1.25 6.52 11.01
CA LEU A 61 0.46 5.44 10.43
C LEU A 61 -0.01 4.36 11.40
N GLY A 62 0.35 4.44 12.70
CA GLY A 62 -0.17 3.54 13.73
C GLY A 62 0.00 2.04 13.40
N MET A 63 1.04 1.65 12.66
CA MET A 63 1.23 0.24 12.25
C MET A 63 1.45 -0.72 13.42
N HIS A 64 1.67 -0.20 14.63
CA HIS A 64 1.80 -0.97 15.87
C HIS A 64 0.67 -0.68 16.86
N ARG A 65 -0.53 -0.39 16.37
CA ARG A 65 -1.76 -0.39 17.17
C ARG A 65 -2.88 -1.11 16.44
N ASP A 66 -3.74 -1.75 17.22
CA ASP A 66 -5.03 -2.25 16.74
C ASP A 66 -5.87 -1.07 16.28
N LEU A 67 -6.46 -1.19 15.10
CA LEU A 67 -7.34 -0.17 14.54
C LEU A 67 -8.76 -0.40 15.02
N ASP A 68 -9.39 0.62 15.60
CA ASP A 68 -10.81 0.58 15.95
C ASP A 68 -11.62 1.23 14.82
N PRO A 69 -12.46 0.50 14.07
CA PRO A 69 -13.29 1.06 13.01
C PRO A 69 -14.25 2.17 13.45
N LYS A 70 -14.46 2.36 14.76
CA LYS A 70 -15.26 3.46 15.32
C LYS A 70 -14.48 4.77 15.44
N ASP A 71 -13.14 4.71 15.50
CA ASP A 71 -12.30 5.89 15.46
C ASP A 71 -12.24 6.43 14.00
N PRO A 72 -12.56 7.71 13.76
CA PRO A 72 -12.63 8.24 12.39
C PRO A 72 -11.32 8.13 11.62
N LEU A 73 -10.17 8.31 12.29
CA LEU A 73 -8.87 8.18 11.64
C LEU A 73 -8.62 6.72 11.25
N ASP A 74 -8.87 5.78 12.16
CA ASP A 74 -8.72 4.35 11.89
C ASP A 74 -9.69 3.88 10.79
N ALA A 75 -10.91 4.39 10.76
CA ALA A 75 -11.88 4.12 9.69
C ALA A 75 -11.37 4.60 8.32
N SER A 76 -10.78 5.80 8.24
CA SER A 76 -10.18 6.32 7.00
C SER A 76 -8.94 5.53 6.58
N ILE A 77 -8.10 5.09 7.53
CA ILE A 77 -6.96 4.19 7.26
C ILE A 77 -7.46 2.87 6.65
N LEU A 78 -8.44 2.23 7.28
CA LEU A 78 -8.98 0.95 6.79
C LEU A 78 -9.64 1.10 5.42
N SER A 79 -10.37 2.20 5.20
CA SER A 79 -11.05 2.46 3.94
C SER A 79 -10.08 2.75 2.80
N SER A 80 -9.01 3.52 3.05
CA SER A 80 -7.96 3.76 2.05
C SER A 80 -7.18 2.49 1.71
N HIS A 81 -6.88 1.65 2.70
CA HIS A 81 -6.26 0.34 2.47
C HIS A 81 -7.16 -0.59 1.66
N ARG A 82 -8.45 -0.66 2.00
CA ARG A 82 -9.43 -1.43 1.23
C ARG A 82 -9.53 -0.94 -0.22
N ALA A 83 -9.48 0.36 -0.44
CA ALA A 83 -9.50 0.94 -1.79
C ALA A 83 -8.23 0.62 -2.60
N ALA A 84 -7.09 0.42 -1.95
CA ALA A 84 -5.84 0.02 -2.60
C ALA A 84 -5.81 -1.45 -3.06
N LEU A 85 -6.71 -2.31 -2.57
CA LEU A 85 -6.72 -3.74 -2.91
C LEU A 85 -6.88 -3.98 -4.41
N GLN A 86 -7.84 -3.31 -5.05
CA GLN A 86 -8.10 -3.51 -6.48
C GLN A 86 -6.88 -3.16 -7.35
N PRO A 87 -6.33 -1.93 -7.31
CA PRO A 87 -5.18 -1.58 -8.16
C PRO A 87 -3.95 -2.44 -7.86
N LEU A 88 -3.70 -2.82 -6.61
CA LEU A 88 -2.59 -3.73 -6.27
C LEU A 88 -2.82 -5.14 -6.83
N THR A 89 -4.05 -5.65 -6.77
CA THR A 89 -4.40 -6.95 -7.35
C THR A 89 -4.18 -6.92 -8.86
N GLU A 90 -4.55 -5.84 -9.54
CA GLU A 90 -4.32 -5.66 -10.97
C GLU A 90 -2.82 -5.61 -11.31
N LEU A 91 -2.01 -4.89 -10.54
CA LEU A 91 -0.55 -4.84 -10.69
C LEU A 91 0.08 -6.22 -10.51
N VAL A 92 -0.24 -6.92 -9.43
CA VAL A 92 0.26 -8.28 -9.15
C VAL A 92 -0.13 -9.24 -10.28
N SER A 93 -1.40 -9.21 -10.72
CA SER A 93 -1.91 -10.11 -11.75
C SER A 93 -1.31 -9.84 -13.13
N THR A 94 -0.90 -8.60 -13.41
CA THR A 94 -0.41 -8.20 -14.73
C THR A 94 1.12 -8.30 -14.84
N LEU A 95 1.83 -7.91 -13.78
CA LEU A 95 3.29 -7.73 -13.81
C LEU A 95 4.04 -8.77 -12.98
N SER A 96 3.40 -9.31 -11.94
CA SER A 96 4.01 -10.28 -11.02
C SER A 96 5.35 -9.80 -10.43
N GLU A 97 5.48 -8.50 -10.16
CA GLU A 97 6.68 -7.92 -9.55
C GLU A 97 6.65 -8.09 -8.03
N PRO A 98 7.74 -8.56 -7.38
CA PRO A 98 7.76 -8.84 -5.95
C PRO A 98 7.41 -7.65 -5.04
N GLU A 99 7.71 -6.42 -5.46
CA GLU A 99 7.34 -5.21 -4.72
C GLU A 99 5.81 -5.02 -4.66
N ASP A 100 5.08 -5.42 -5.71
CA ASP A 100 3.61 -5.36 -5.73
C ASP A 100 3.00 -6.40 -4.77
N PHE A 101 3.61 -7.59 -4.69
CA PHE A 101 3.24 -8.60 -3.68
C PHE A 101 3.51 -8.10 -2.26
N GLU A 102 4.64 -7.41 -2.01
CA GLU A 102 4.91 -6.81 -0.69
C GLU A 102 3.80 -5.84 -0.31
N LEU A 103 3.47 -4.89 -1.20
CA LEU A 103 2.44 -3.89 -0.95
C LEU A 103 1.05 -4.53 -0.75
N LEU A 104 0.66 -5.49 -1.59
CA LEU A 104 -0.62 -6.19 -1.48
C LEU A 104 -0.72 -6.97 -0.16
N GLY A 105 0.33 -7.69 0.22
CA GLY A 105 0.38 -8.43 1.47
C GLY A 105 0.25 -7.51 2.69
N MET A 106 0.90 -6.34 2.66
CA MET A 106 0.76 -5.33 3.73
C MET A 106 -0.66 -4.83 3.87
N VAL A 107 -1.37 -4.61 2.76
CA VAL A 107 -2.78 -4.20 2.78
C VAL A 107 -3.64 -5.30 3.40
N HIS A 108 -3.48 -6.56 2.98
CA HIS A 108 -4.23 -7.67 3.55
C HIS A 108 -3.97 -7.83 5.05
N GLN A 109 -2.70 -7.74 5.48
CA GLN A 109 -2.34 -7.78 6.90
C GLN A 109 -2.98 -6.64 7.68
N ARG A 110 -2.97 -5.42 7.13
CA ARG A 110 -3.58 -4.25 7.77
C ARG A 110 -5.09 -4.36 7.91
N LEU A 111 -5.75 -5.08 7.01
CA LEU A 111 -7.18 -5.36 7.04
C LEU A 111 -7.54 -6.60 7.87
N GLY A 112 -6.57 -7.28 8.50
CA GLY A 112 -6.78 -8.49 9.30
C GLY A 112 -6.90 -9.79 8.48
N ASN A 113 -6.66 -9.75 7.17
CA ASN A 113 -6.73 -10.90 6.28
C ASN A 113 -5.40 -11.68 6.30
N LEU A 114 -5.04 -12.25 7.46
CA LEU A 114 -3.71 -12.81 7.71
C LEU A 114 -3.36 -13.99 6.80
N ASP A 115 -4.29 -14.91 6.54
CA ASP A 115 -4.06 -16.06 5.64
C ASP A 115 -3.74 -15.62 4.20
N SER A 116 -4.46 -14.60 3.72
CA SER A 116 -4.21 -14.01 2.41
C SER A 116 -2.86 -13.32 2.38
N ALA A 117 -2.55 -12.50 3.39
CA ALA A 117 -1.27 -11.81 3.49
C ALA A 117 -0.09 -12.79 3.50
N SER A 118 -0.17 -13.86 4.30
CA SER A 118 0.83 -14.93 4.36
C SER A 118 1.04 -15.57 2.99
N SER A 119 -0.05 -15.94 2.30
CA SER A 119 0.01 -16.52 0.95
C SER A 119 0.64 -15.58 -0.08
N ILE A 120 0.28 -14.29 -0.03
CA ILE A 120 0.79 -13.25 -0.93
C ILE A 120 2.28 -13.00 -0.70
N TYR A 121 2.72 -12.85 0.55
CA TYR A 121 4.13 -12.67 0.86
C TYR A 121 4.97 -13.88 0.44
N LYS A 122 4.46 -15.10 0.63
CA LYS A 122 5.12 -16.32 0.19
C LYS A 122 5.33 -16.35 -1.33
N ALA A 123 4.32 -15.96 -2.10
CA ALA A 123 4.40 -15.88 -3.55
C ALA A 123 5.44 -14.86 -4.02
N GLY A 124 5.39 -13.63 -3.47
CA GLY A 124 6.40 -12.60 -3.77
C GLY A 124 7.82 -13.02 -3.38
N LEU A 125 7.96 -13.68 -2.21
CA LEU A 125 9.24 -14.17 -1.71
C LEU A 125 9.82 -15.24 -2.64
N GLN A 126 9.00 -16.13 -3.20
CA GLN A 126 9.46 -17.14 -4.13
C GLN A 126 10.07 -16.49 -5.38
N ILE A 127 9.35 -15.53 -5.99
CA ILE A 127 9.80 -14.83 -7.20
C ILE A 127 11.10 -14.06 -6.91
N GLU A 128 11.16 -13.31 -5.80
CA GLU A 128 12.34 -12.51 -5.47
C GLU A 128 13.54 -13.40 -5.11
N ARG A 129 13.34 -14.57 -4.49
CA ARG A 129 14.43 -15.51 -4.23
C ARG A 129 15.00 -16.12 -5.50
N GLU A 130 14.17 -16.38 -6.50
CA GLU A 130 14.61 -16.85 -7.81
C GLU A 130 15.38 -15.75 -8.57
N ARG A 131 14.95 -14.49 -8.43
CA ARG A 131 15.58 -13.33 -9.09
C ARG A 131 16.89 -12.89 -8.40
N SER A 132 16.86 -12.69 -7.09
CA SER A 132 17.98 -12.20 -6.28
C SER A 132 17.83 -12.61 -4.80
N PRO A 133 18.35 -13.79 -4.40
CA PRO A 133 18.17 -14.34 -3.05
C PRO A 133 18.73 -13.48 -1.90
N GLN A 134 19.63 -12.54 -2.21
CA GLN A 134 20.32 -11.68 -1.24
C GLN A 134 19.78 -10.24 -1.24
N SER A 135 18.68 -9.96 -1.95
CA SER A 135 18.12 -8.61 -1.99
C SER A 135 17.48 -8.20 -0.65
N ASP A 136 17.47 -6.89 -0.39
CA ASP A 136 16.79 -6.33 0.78
C ASP A 136 15.28 -6.66 0.77
N LEU A 137 14.68 -6.73 -0.42
CA LEU A 137 13.26 -7.08 -0.59
C LEU A 137 12.97 -8.53 -0.17
N CYS A 138 13.88 -9.47 -0.48
CA CYS A 138 13.78 -10.84 0.02
C CYS A 138 13.78 -10.88 1.56
N GLY A 139 14.68 -10.12 2.20
CA GLY A 139 14.74 -9.98 3.65
C GLY A 139 13.47 -9.35 4.25
N ALA A 140 12.93 -8.31 3.60
CA ALA A 140 11.69 -7.66 4.00
C ALA A 140 10.49 -8.62 3.90
N LEU A 141 10.33 -9.32 2.77
CA LEU A 141 9.27 -10.30 2.56
C LEU A 141 9.36 -11.46 3.55
N MET A 142 10.56 -11.98 3.84
CA MET A 142 10.77 -13.02 4.84
C MET A 142 10.35 -12.56 6.25
N THR A 143 10.74 -11.33 6.62
CA THR A 143 10.37 -10.74 7.92
C THR A 143 8.85 -10.59 8.04
N ARG A 144 8.19 -10.10 6.98
CA ARG A 144 6.74 -9.94 6.96
C ARG A 144 6.00 -11.26 6.98
N TYR A 145 6.42 -12.23 6.16
CA TYR A 145 5.83 -13.58 6.15
C TYR A 145 5.90 -14.25 7.54
N SER A 146 6.98 -13.99 8.29
CA SER A 146 7.15 -14.55 9.63
C SER A 146 6.34 -13.82 10.72
N SER A 147 5.79 -12.65 10.42
CA SER A 147 5.05 -11.81 11.37
C SER A 147 3.53 -11.79 11.17
N VAL A 148 3.02 -12.57 10.22
CA VAL A 148 1.58 -12.83 9.99
C VAL A 148 1.23 -14.21 10.53
#